data_AF-A0A8J5BHL8-F1
#
_entry.id   AF-A0A8J5BHL8-F1
#
_cell.length_a   1.000
_cell.length_b   1.000
_cell.length_c   1.000
_cell.angle_alpha   90.00
_cell.angle_beta   90.00
_cell.angle_gamma   90.00
#
_symmetry.space_group_name_H-M   'P 1'
#
loop_
_entity.id
_entity.type
_entity.pdbx_description
1 polymer ?
#
loop_
_entity_poly.entity_id
_entity_poly.type
_entity_poly.pdbx_seq_one_letter_code
_entity_poly.pdbx_strand_id
1 'polypeptide(L)'
;MNCVEQPSARVSELLHVTLKDGSEAVIVPINGYEEAAQKLPQSLIEFMFSDFNREIEDGQTYPQLKPLADSAEFVKYWFIGWVGLLVRGSELPTGDSVDWSETLLGNYYIKPNYPGRCSHNCNAGFMVNPRHRGLGVGKTLGRSYLYVGPRLGYTYSVFNLVFKTNVASCRIWDSLGFDVVGKIPGAAILKGFDEPIDALIYGRKLDVKETDTWRL
;
A
#
# COMPACT_ATOMS: atom_id res chain seq x y z
N MET A 1 13.11 -9.03 -22.02
CA MET A 1 12.40 -8.17 -21.05
C MET A 1 12.40 -6.76 -21.60
N ASN A 2 11.24 -6.23 -21.96
CA ASN A 2 11.13 -4.84 -22.43
C ASN A 2 11.20 -3.92 -21.20
N CYS A 3 11.99 -2.85 -21.28
CA CYS A 3 11.97 -1.79 -20.27
C CYS A 3 10.64 -1.06 -20.39
N VAL A 4 9.76 -1.16 -19.40
CA VAL A 4 8.47 -0.47 -19.42
C VAL A 4 8.48 0.59 -18.32
N GLU A 5 8.12 1.83 -18.65
CA GLU A 5 8.02 2.94 -17.68
C GLU A 5 6.89 2.72 -16.67
N GLN A 6 5.89 1.92 -17.03
CA GLN A 6 4.82 1.43 -16.17
C GLN A 6 4.45 0.00 -16.56
N PRO A 7 4.01 -0.86 -15.63
CA PRO A 7 3.54 -2.20 -15.96
C PRO A 7 2.43 -2.14 -17.02
N SER A 8 2.58 -2.88 -18.12
CA SER A 8 1.58 -2.94 -19.19
C SER A 8 0.36 -3.78 -18.82
N ALA A 9 0.49 -4.60 -17.79
CA ALA A 9 -0.57 -5.45 -17.29
C ALA A 9 -1.48 -4.69 -16.31
N ARG A 10 -2.77 -4.94 -16.40
CA ARG A 10 -3.79 -4.44 -15.48
C ARG A 10 -4.35 -5.61 -14.68
N VAL A 11 -4.59 -5.38 -13.40
CA VAL A 11 -5.33 -6.30 -12.53
C VAL A 11 -6.59 -5.58 -12.13
N SER A 12 -7.73 -6.10 -12.54
CA SER A 12 -9.03 -5.43 -12.40
C SER A 12 -10.08 -6.30 -11.72
N GLU A 13 -9.79 -7.57 -11.45
CA GLU A 13 -10.68 -8.42 -10.68
C GLU A 13 -10.74 -8.00 -9.19
N LEU A 14 -11.94 -8.13 -8.61
CA LEU A 14 -12.13 -7.97 -7.18
C LEU A 14 -11.54 -9.17 -6.43
N LEU A 15 -10.79 -8.91 -5.35
CA LEU A 15 -10.19 -9.97 -4.55
C LEU A 15 -10.90 -10.08 -3.20
N HIS A 16 -11.84 -11.03 -3.09
CA HIS A 16 -12.64 -11.23 -1.87
C HIS A 16 -11.82 -11.81 -0.73
N VAL A 17 -12.08 -11.36 0.49
CA VAL A 17 -11.36 -11.72 1.71
C VAL A 17 -12.34 -11.98 2.83
N THR A 18 -12.10 -13.02 3.63
CA THR A 18 -12.71 -13.14 4.95
C THR A 18 -11.76 -12.60 6.02
N LEU A 19 -12.20 -11.62 6.80
CA LEU A 19 -11.41 -11.04 7.90
C LEU A 19 -11.37 -12.00 9.10
N LYS A 20 -10.48 -11.70 10.06
CA LYS A 20 -10.33 -12.53 11.27
C LYS A 20 -11.58 -12.66 12.13
N ASP A 21 -12.47 -11.68 12.08
CA ASP A 21 -13.75 -11.68 12.78
C ASP A 21 -14.87 -12.40 11.99
N GLY A 22 -14.55 -12.98 10.83
CA GLY A 22 -15.49 -13.65 9.94
C GLY A 22 -16.25 -12.71 9.00
N SER A 23 -16.06 -11.39 9.11
CA SER A 23 -16.72 -10.45 8.21
C SER A 23 -16.09 -10.44 6.81
N GLU A 24 -16.90 -10.12 5.81
CA GLU A 24 -16.46 -10.03 4.42
C GLU A 24 -15.80 -8.68 4.12
N ALA A 25 -14.76 -8.75 3.30
CA ALA A 25 -14.07 -7.60 2.72
C ALA A 25 -13.62 -7.93 1.29
N VAL A 26 -13.22 -6.90 0.55
CA VAL A 26 -12.75 -7.05 -0.83
C VAL A 26 -11.62 -6.06 -1.11
N ILE A 27 -10.61 -6.50 -1.86
CA ILE A 27 -9.65 -5.59 -2.48
C ILE A 27 -10.25 -5.09 -3.80
N VAL A 28 -10.49 -3.79 -3.87
CA VAL A 28 -10.92 -3.08 -5.08
C VAL A 28 -9.68 -2.53 -5.81
N PRO A 29 -9.41 -2.97 -7.05
CA PRO A 29 -8.29 -2.49 -7.84
C PRO A 29 -8.58 -1.14 -8.52
N ILE A 30 -7.58 -0.25 -8.54
CA ILE A 30 -7.60 1.03 -9.25
C ILE A 30 -6.29 1.16 -10.04
N ASN A 31 -6.34 1.22 -11.37
CA ASN A 31 -5.16 1.26 -12.24
C ASN A 31 -4.72 2.71 -12.53
N GLY A 32 -4.32 3.42 -11.48
CA GLY A 32 -3.74 4.76 -11.60
C GLY A 32 -4.75 5.91 -11.43
N TYR A 33 -4.22 7.13 -11.51
CA TYR A 33 -4.95 8.36 -11.16
C TYR A 33 -6.12 8.67 -12.10
N GLU A 34 -6.05 8.30 -13.38
CA GLU A 34 -7.16 8.49 -14.34
C GLU A 34 -8.38 7.65 -13.95
N GLU A 35 -8.15 6.38 -13.59
CA GLU A 35 -9.21 5.49 -13.14
C GLU A 35 -9.73 5.91 -11.76
N ALA A 36 -8.84 6.37 -10.87
CA ALA A 36 -9.24 6.91 -9.57
C ALA A 36 -10.24 8.07 -9.72
N ALA A 37 -9.94 9.03 -10.61
CA ALA A 37 -10.80 10.18 -10.87
C ALA A 37 -12.16 9.81 -11.49
N GLN A 38 -12.25 8.68 -12.18
CA GLN A 38 -13.49 8.21 -12.81
C GLN A 38 -14.34 7.32 -11.90
N LYS A 39 -13.69 6.48 -11.08
CA LYS A 39 -14.37 5.42 -10.31
C LYS A 39 -14.59 5.75 -8.85
N LEU A 40 -13.73 6.58 -8.24
CA LEU A 40 -13.78 6.78 -6.80
C LEU A 40 -14.69 7.97 -6.44
N PRO A 41 -15.59 7.82 -5.45
CA PRO A 41 -16.31 8.94 -4.90
C PRO A 41 -15.34 10.00 -4.34
N GLN A 42 -15.63 11.27 -4.55
CA GLN A 42 -14.78 12.36 -4.01
C GLN A 42 -14.64 12.27 -2.49
N SER A 43 -15.70 11.86 -1.77
CA SER A 43 -15.66 11.69 -0.32
C SER A 43 -14.64 10.64 0.15
N LEU A 44 -14.39 9.59 -0.64
CA LEU A 44 -13.36 8.60 -0.36
C LEU A 44 -11.95 9.19 -0.58
N ILE A 45 -11.77 9.94 -1.68
CA ILE A 45 -10.49 10.61 -1.97
C ILE A 45 -10.15 11.58 -0.84
N GLU A 46 -11.10 12.41 -0.42
CA GLU A 46 -10.90 13.36 0.70
C GLU A 46 -10.60 12.63 2.01
N PHE A 47 -11.28 11.52 2.28
CA PHE A 47 -11.00 10.70 3.46
C PHE A 47 -9.56 10.14 3.43
N MET A 48 -9.14 9.54 2.31
CA MET A 48 -7.80 8.98 2.16
C MET A 48 -6.71 10.06 2.23
N PHE A 49 -6.96 11.23 1.63
CA PHE A 49 -6.09 12.39 1.72
C PHE A 49 -5.90 12.84 3.18
N SER A 50 -7.00 13.01 3.92
CA SER A 50 -6.96 13.38 5.34
C SER A 50 -6.23 12.32 6.19
N ASP A 51 -6.47 11.04 5.94
CA ASP A 51 -5.81 9.93 6.64
C ASP A 51 -4.29 9.92 6.39
N PHE A 52 -3.87 10.10 5.13
CA PHE A 52 -2.46 10.16 4.79
C PHE A 52 -1.76 11.38 5.38
N ASN A 53 -2.39 12.56 5.35
CA ASN A 53 -1.84 13.75 5.98
C ASN A 53 -1.71 13.61 7.49
N ARG A 54 -2.66 12.95 8.17
CA ARG A 54 -2.52 12.63 9.60
C ARG A 54 -1.31 11.75 9.88
N GLU A 55 -1.07 10.73 9.05
CA GLU A 55 0.10 9.86 9.20
C GLU A 55 1.43 10.62 9.00
N ILE A 56 1.45 11.60 8.09
CA ILE A 56 2.59 12.52 7.91
C ILE A 56 2.78 13.40 9.16
N GLU A 57 1.71 13.95 9.72
CA GLU A 57 1.76 14.80 10.92
C GLU A 57 2.17 14.04 12.19
N ASP A 58 1.81 12.75 12.26
CA ASP A 58 2.28 11.82 13.28
C ASP A 58 3.79 11.62 13.15
N GLY A 59 4.34 11.61 11.93
CA GLY A 59 5.77 11.79 11.67
C GLY A 59 6.66 10.62 12.08
N GLN A 60 6.12 9.39 12.03
CA GLN A 60 6.82 8.19 12.51
C GLN A 60 6.98 7.06 11.47
N THR A 61 6.36 7.19 10.30
CA THR A 61 6.24 6.06 9.34
C THR A 61 6.58 6.45 7.90
N TYR A 62 6.25 7.67 7.49
CA TYR A 62 6.56 8.23 6.19
C TYR A 62 7.62 9.33 6.30
N PRO A 63 8.51 9.48 5.29
CA PRO A 63 9.61 10.45 5.33
C PRO A 63 9.17 11.90 5.07
N GLN A 64 7.94 12.14 4.63
CA GLN A 64 7.41 13.47 4.38
C GLN A 64 7.39 14.28 5.69
N LEU A 65 7.87 15.52 5.62
CA LEU A 65 7.84 16.44 6.75
C LEU A 65 6.55 17.28 6.79
N LYS A 66 5.99 17.59 5.62
CA LYS A 66 4.82 18.46 5.47
C LYS A 66 3.66 17.68 4.85
N PRO A 67 2.42 17.91 5.32
CA PRO A 67 1.22 17.41 4.66
C PRO A 67 1.18 17.81 3.18
N LEU A 68 0.53 16.98 2.36
CA LEU A 68 0.20 17.35 0.99
C LEU A 68 -0.80 18.51 0.98
N ALA A 69 -0.70 19.40 -0.01
CA ALA A 69 -1.43 20.65 -0.04
C ALA A 69 -2.93 20.46 -0.28
N ASP A 70 -3.28 19.51 -1.16
CA ASP A 70 -4.67 19.22 -1.54
C ASP A 70 -4.85 17.77 -2.00
N SER A 71 -6.12 17.38 -2.19
CA SER A 71 -6.49 16.04 -2.63
C SER A 71 -6.04 15.73 -4.06
N ALA A 72 -5.82 16.73 -4.92
CA ALA A 72 -5.29 16.52 -6.27
C ALA A 72 -3.81 16.13 -6.26
N GLU A 73 -3.01 16.74 -5.39
CA GLU A 73 -1.63 16.32 -5.12
C GLU A 73 -1.59 14.90 -4.56
N PHE A 74 -2.46 14.59 -3.60
CA PHE A 74 -2.59 13.24 -3.06
C PHE A 74 -2.92 12.21 -4.14
N VAL A 75 -3.88 12.50 -5.03
CA VAL A 75 -4.24 11.59 -6.11
C VAL A 75 -3.02 11.29 -7.01
N LYS A 76 -2.24 12.31 -7.37
CA LYS A 76 -1.02 12.14 -8.18
C LYS A 76 0.05 11.31 -7.46
N TYR A 77 0.18 11.48 -6.14
CA TYR A 77 1.17 10.75 -5.35
C TYR A 77 0.76 9.29 -5.11
N TRP A 78 -0.47 9.07 -4.63
CA TRP A 78 -0.92 7.77 -4.14
C TRP A 78 -1.39 6.85 -5.28
N PHE A 79 -2.01 7.42 -6.32
CA PHE A 79 -2.50 6.69 -7.49
C PHE A 79 -1.55 6.84 -8.69
N ILE A 80 -0.24 7.02 -8.45
CA ILE A 80 0.77 7.05 -9.52
C ILE A 80 0.88 5.71 -10.28
N GLY A 81 0.47 4.62 -9.65
CA GLY A 81 0.45 3.27 -10.21
C GLY A 81 -0.81 2.53 -9.81
N TRP A 82 -0.73 1.21 -9.70
CA TRP A 82 -1.87 0.39 -9.27
C TRP A 82 -2.13 0.59 -7.78
N VAL A 83 -3.40 0.69 -7.37
CA VAL A 83 -3.81 0.81 -5.96
C VAL A 83 -4.83 -0.26 -5.62
N GLY A 84 -4.68 -0.87 -4.45
CA GLY A 84 -5.64 -1.81 -3.88
C GLY A 84 -6.31 -1.19 -2.67
N LEU A 85 -7.64 -1.07 -2.70
CA LEU A 85 -8.45 -0.58 -1.57
C LEU A 85 -9.11 -1.77 -0.88
N LEU A 86 -8.75 -2.07 0.36
CA LEU A 86 -9.46 -3.06 1.16
C LEU A 86 -10.68 -2.40 1.80
N VAL A 87 -11.86 -2.73 1.29
CA VAL A 87 -13.14 -2.22 1.79
C VAL A 87 -13.94 -3.35 2.42
N ARG A 88 -14.71 -3.03 3.46
CA ARG A 88 -15.67 -3.97 4.06
C ARG A 88 -16.81 -4.24 3.06
N GLY A 89 -17.26 -5.50 2.99
CA GLY A 89 -18.29 -5.96 2.04
C GLY A 89 -17.72 -6.61 0.78
N SER A 90 -18.55 -6.73 -0.25
CA SER A 90 -18.24 -7.46 -1.49
C SER A 90 -17.83 -6.58 -2.67
N GLU A 91 -18.04 -5.27 -2.60
CA GLU A 91 -17.71 -4.30 -3.64
C GLU A 91 -17.47 -2.90 -3.07
N LEU A 92 -17.03 -1.95 -3.91
CA LEU A 92 -16.91 -0.55 -3.50
C LEU A 92 -18.31 0.05 -3.34
N PRO A 93 -18.71 0.52 -2.14
CA PRO A 93 -20.05 1.07 -1.96
C PRO A 93 -20.22 2.38 -2.73
N THR A 94 -21.36 2.49 -3.40
CA THR A 94 -21.77 3.67 -4.17
C THR A 94 -22.91 4.36 -3.45
N GLY A 95 -22.63 5.46 -2.74
CA GLY A 95 -23.65 6.24 -2.05
C GLY A 95 -23.07 7.47 -1.36
N ASP A 96 -23.89 8.50 -1.16
CA ASP A 96 -23.46 9.80 -0.64
C ASP A 96 -23.21 9.81 0.88
N SER A 97 -23.55 8.73 1.59
CA SER A 97 -23.48 8.64 3.06
C SER A 97 -22.63 7.47 3.55
N VAL A 98 -21.63 7.06 2.77
CA VAL A 98 -20.69 6.01 3.20
C VAL A 98 -19.80 6.53 4.32
N ASP A 99 -19.81 5.84 5.46
CA ASP A 99 -18.81 6.05 6.51
C ASP A 99 -17.51 5.34 6.12
N TRP A 100 -16.60 6.10 5.50
CA TRP A 100 -15.28 5.60 5.11
C TRP A 100 -14.40 5.22 6.32
N SER A 101 -14.69 5.76 7.51
CA SER A 101 -13.94 5.39 8.71
C SER A 101 -14.24 3.98 9.22
N GLU A 102 -15.38 3.39 8.81
CA GLU A 102 -15.76 2.00 9.10
C GLU A 102 -15.65 1.09 7.86
N THR A 103 -15.71 1.69 6.67
CA THR A 103 -15.73 0.98 5.38
C THR A 103 -14.33 0.76 4.81
N LEU A 104 -13.46 1.78 4.79
CA LEU A 104 -12.10 1.64 4.29
C LEU A 104 -11.21 1.08 5.40
N LEU A 105 -10.83 -0.19 5.25
CA LEU A 105 -10.02 -0.90 6.23
C LEU A 105 -8.54 -0.56 6.07
N GLY A 106 -8.10 -0.39 4.82
CA GLY A 106 -6.74 -0.01 4.49
C GLY A 106 -6.54 -0.01 2.97
N ASN A 107 -5.37 0.43 2.53
CA ASN A 107 -5.05 0.51 1.12
C ASN A 107 -3.53 0.49 0.90
N TYR A 108 -3.12 0.25 -0.34
CA TYR A 108 -1.72 0.33 -0.73
C TYR A 108 -1.57 0.61 -2.22
N TYR A 109 -0.47 1.26 -2.58
CA TYR A 109 -0.08 1.44 -3.99
C TYR A 109 1.02 0.45 -4.39
N ILE A 110 1.15 0.22 -5.69
CA ILE A 110 2.30 -0.44 -6.32
C ILE A 110 2.77 0.44 -7.47
N LYS A 111 4.06 0.75 -7.49
CA LYS A 111 4.70 1.52 -8.57
C LYS A 111 6.11 0.99 -8.86
N PRO A 112 6.72 1.33 -10.00
CA PRO A 112 8.15 1.09 -10.19
C PRO A 112 8.96 1.81 -9.10
N ASN A 113 9.92 1.12 -8.49
CA ASN A 113 10.82 1.72 -7.52
C ASN A 113 11.89 2.58 -8.19
N TYR A 114 12.27 2.20 -9.41
CA TYR A 114 13.34 2.81 -10.19
C TYR A 114 12.88 3.01 -11.65
N PRO A 115 13.46 3.98 -12.38
CA PRO A 115 13.14 4.21 -13.77
C PRO A 115 13.73 3.13 -14.71
N GLY A 116 13.16 3.05 -15.92
CA GLY A 116 13.77 2.38 -17.08
C GLY A 116 14.22 0.94 -16.82
N ARG A 117 15.53 0.68 -16.91
CA ARG A 117 16.10 -0.68 -16.83
C ARG A 117 15.82 -1.40 -15.51
N CYS A 118 15.51 -0.65 -14.46
CA CYS A 118 15.25 -1.18 -13.12
C CYS A 118 13.77 -1.17 -12.74
N SER A 119 12.86 -0.82 -13.67
CA SER A 119 11.42 -0.68 -13.38
C SER A 119 10.70 -1.98 -13.06
N HIS A 120 11.32 -3.13 -13.32
CA HIS A 120 10.84 -4.44 -12.89
C HIS A 120 10.87 -4.63 -11.36
N ASN A 121 11.60 -3.77 -10.64
CA ASN A 121 11.56 -3.69 -9.18
C ASN A 121 10.43 -2.73 -8.78
N CYS A 122 9.41 -3.21 -8.07
CA CYS A 122 8.36 -2.34 -7.55
C CYS A 122 8.60 -1.91 -6.12
N ASN A 123 7.96 -0.80 -5.77
CA ASN A 123 7.79 -0.30 -4.43
C ASN A 123 6.29 -0.21 -4.10
N ALA A 124 5.98 -0.24 -2.81
CA ALA A 124 4.64 -0.04 -2.29
C ALA A 124 4.68 0.78 -1.00
N GLY A 125 3.61 1.51 -0.75
CA GLY A 125 3.30 2.15 0.52
C GLY A 125 1.92 1.69 0.98
N PHE A 126 1.73 1.56 2.29
CA PHE A 126 0.55 0.95 2.89
C PHE A 126 -0.04 1.88 3.95
N MET A 127 -1.36 2.00 3.95
CA MET A 127 -2.14 2.67 4.99
C MET A 127 -3.13 1.68 5.59
N VAL A 128 -3.22 1.66 6.92
CA VAL A 128 -4.19 0.83 7.65
C VAL A 128 -5.00 1.75 8.54
N ASN A 129 -6.31 1.68 8.42
CA ASN A 129 -7.19 2.48 9.26
C ASN A 129 -7.06 2.03 10.73
N PRO A 130 -6.68 2.94 11.65
CA PRO A 130 -6.39 2.58 13.04
C PRO A 130 -7.60 2.06 13.81
N ARG A 131 -8.83 2.34 13.36
CA ARG A 131 -10.06 1.79 13.97
C ARG A 131 -10.20 0.28 13.81
N HIS A 132 -9.54 -0.28 12.80
CA HIS A 132 -9.65 -1.70 12.42
C HIS A 132 -8.42 -2.53 12.85
N ARG A 133 -7.71 -2.08 13.89
CA ARG A 133 -6.60 -2.83 14.48
C ARG A 133 -7.07 -4.20 14.97
N GLY A 134 -6.16 -5.17 14.96
CA GLY A 134 -6.45 -6.54 15.38
C GLY A 134 -7.10 -7.44 14.32
N LEU A 135 -7.72 -6.87 13.27
CA LEU A 135 -8.39 -7.65 12.21
C LEU A 135 -7.43 -8.25 11.17
N GLY A 136 -6.13 -8.03 11.30
CA GLY A 136 -5.12 -8.58 10.38
C GLY A 136 -5.00 -7.81 9.05
N VAL A 137 -5.61 -6.62 8.94
CA VAL A 137 -5.63 -5.78 7.72
C VAL A 137 -4.26 -5.65 7.06
N GLY A 138 -3.23 -5.23 7.80
CA GLY A 138 -1.89 -5.04 7.22
C GLY A 138 -1.33 -6.31 6.57
N LYS A 139 -1.57 -7.49 7.16
CA LYS A 139 -1.16 -8.77 6.59
C LYS A 139 -2.02 -9.14 5.37
N THR A 140 -3.31 -8.84 5.38
CA THR A 140 -4.20 -8.99 4.22
C THR A 140 -3.71 -8.15 3.04
N LEU A 141 -3.42 -6.86 3.26
CA LEU A 141 -2.86 -5.97 2.23
C LEU A 141 -1.52 -6.51 1.70
N GLY A 142 -0.63 -6.97 2.58
CA GLY A 142 0.65 -7.56 2.16
C GLY A 142 0.48 -8.85 1.34
N ARG A 143 -0.49 -9.71 1.66
CA ARG A 143 -0.80 -10.91 0.84
C ARG A 143 -1.40 -10.54 -0.51
N SER A 144 -2.28 -9.53 -0.55
CA SER A 144 -2.77 -8.93 -1.80
C SER A 144 -1.62 -8.39 -2.64
N TYR A 145 -0.67 -7.70 -2.03
CA TYR A 145 0.51 -7.19 -2.71
C TYR A 145 1.34 -8.29 -3.37
N LEU A 146 1.60 -9.39 -2.65
CA LEU A 146 2.33 -10.55 -3.20
C LEU A 146 1.57 -11.26 -4.33
N TYR A 147 0.24 -11.25 -4.32
CA TYR A 147 -0.58 -11.79 -5.40
C TYR A 147 -0.58 -10.89 -6.64
N VAL A 148 -0.78 -9.58 -6.45
CA VAL A 148 -0.95 -8.60 -7.53
C VAL A 148 0.39 -8.20 -8.17
N GLY A 149 1.44 -7.98 -7.37
CA GLY A 149 2.75 -7.52 -7.84
C GLY A 149 3.29 -8.26 -9.08
N PRO A 150 3.43 -9.60 -9.05
CA PRO A 150 3.90 -10.35 -10.21
C PRO A 150 2.91 -10.37 -11.37
N ARG A 151 1.61 -10.21 -11.13
CA ARG A 151 0.58 -10.12 -12.19
C ARG A 151 0.61 -8.78 -12.93
N LEU A 152 1.08 -7.73 -12.27
CA LEU A 152 1.44 -6.47 -12.93
C LEU A 152 2.77 -6.58 -13.72
N GLY A 153 3.50 -7.69 -13.62
CA GLY A 153 4.76 -7.92 -14.34
C GLY A 153 6.02 -7.50 -13.58
N TYR A 154 5.91 -7.17 -12.30
CA TYR A 154 7.08 -6.95 -11.45
C TYR A 154 7.72 -8.27 -11.03
N THR A 155 9.04 -8.32 -10.98
CA THR A 155 9.78 -9.54 -10.62
C THR A 155 10.43 -9.47 -9.25
N TYR A 156 10.49 -8.26 -8.67
CA TYR A 156 11.08 -8.03 -7.36
C TYR A 156 10.41 -6.86 -6.66
N SER A 157 10.31 -6.94 -5.34
CA SER A 157 9.82 -5.89 -4.46
C SER A 157 10.97 -5.28 -3.67
N VAL A 158 10.95 -3.96 -3.52
CA VAL A 158 11.87 -3.20 -2.66
C VAL A 158 11.09 -2.17 -1.84
N PHE A 159 11.22 -2.24 -0.51
CA PHE A 159 10.79 -1.17 0.40
C PHE A 159 12.03 -0.43 0.90
N ASN A 160 12.19 0.83 0.50
CA ASN A 160 13.45 1.57 0.73
C ASN A 160 13.63 2.04 2.18
N LEU A 161 12.53 2.40 2.86
CA LEU A 161 12.58 3.09 4.15
C LEU A 161 11.55 2.51 5.12
N VAL A 162 11.77 1.29 5.60
CA VAL A 162 10.99 0.76 6.73
C VAL A 162 11.72 1.10 8.02
N PHE A 163 11.27 2.15 8.72
CA PHE A 163 11.90 2.57 9.97
C PHE A 163 11.84 1.45 11.02
N LYS A 164 12.97 1.20 11.70
CA LYS A 164 13.11 0.12 12.68
C LYS A 164 12.12 0.24 13.85
N THR A 165 11.66 1.46 14.14
CA THR A 165 10.65 1.76 15.16
C THR A 165 9.23 1.38 14.74
N ASN A 166 8.96 1.20 13.44
CA ASN A 166 7.71 0.67 12.93
C ASN A 166 7.68 -0.87 13.06
N VAL A 167 7.57 -1.33 14.31
CA VAL A 167 7.62 -2.76 14.68
C VAL A 167 6.48 -3.54 14.01
N ALA A 168 5.31 -2.93 13.80
CA ALA A 168 4.19 -3.57 13.13
C ALA A 168 4.52 -3.89 11.66
N SER A 169 5.09 -2.92 10.94
CA SER A 169 5.54 -3.08 9.55
C SER A 169 6.62 -4.15 9.42
N CYS A 170 7.66 -4.09 10.26
CA CYS A 170 8.74 -5.09 10.27
C CYS A 170 8.19 -6.51 10.45
N ARG A 171 7.32 -6.73 11.45
CA ARG A 171 6.71 -8.04 11.71
C ARG A 171 5.89 -8.56 10.53
N ILE A 172 5.18 -7.68 9.83
CA ILE A 172 4.40 -8.06 8.65
C ILE A 172 5.35 -8.58 7.57
N TRP A 173 6.39 -7.80 7.22
CA TRP A 173 7.33 -8.15 6.15
C TRP A 173 8.12 -9.41 6.46
N ASP A 174 8.62 -9.56 7.69
CA ASP A 174 9.29 -10.78 8.14
C ASP A 174 8.35 -12.00 7.99
N SER A 175 7.09 -11.87 8.43
CA SER A 175 6.10 -12.96 8.34
C SER A 175 5.64 -13.27 6.91
N LEU A 176 5.82 -12.32 6.00
CA LEU A 176 5.56 -12.43 4.57
C LEU A 176 6.86 -12.68 3.82
N GLY A 177 7.89 -13.25 4.46
CA GLY A 177 9.12 -13.73 3.82
C GLY A 177 9.87 -12.69 3.00
N PHE A 178 9.85 -11.42 3.42
CA PHE A 178 10.78 -10.42 2.92
C PHE A 178 12.09 -10.53 3.67
N ASP A 179 13.19 -10.32 2.96
CA ASP A 179 14.52 -10.26 3.55
C ASP A 179 14.92 -8.81 3.82
N VAL A 180 15.63 -8.58 4.92
CA VAL A 180 16.34 -7.31 5.13
C VAL A 180 17.60 -7.33 4.25
N VAL A 181 17.53 -6.70 3.08
CA VAL A 181 18.62 -6.66 2.09
C VAL A 181 19.58 -5.51 2.31
N GLY A 182 19.24 -4.57 3.21
CA GLY A 182 20.09 -3.45 3.57
C GLY A 182 19.58 -2.69 4.78
N LYS A 183 20.42 -1.79 5.29
CA LYS A 183 20.10 -0.90 6.40
C LYS A 183 20.79 0.44 6.21
N ILE A 184 20.07 1.54 6.46
CA ILE A 184 20.61 2.90 6.48
C ILE A 184 20.63 3.35 7.95
N PRO A 185 21.82 3.45 8.58
CA PRO A 185 21.93 3.92 9.96
C PRO A 185 21.50 5.38 10.08
N GLY A 186 20.69 5.72 11.10
CA GLY A 186 20.28 7.10 11.37
C GLY A 186 19.55 7.80 10.20
N ALA A 187 18.77 7.05 9.43
CA ALA A 187 18.15 7.50 8.19
C ALA A 187 17.09 8.60 8.36
N ALA A 188 16.42 8.65 9.52
CA ALA A 188 15.29 9.56 9.72
C ALA A 188 15.30 10.23 11.09
N ILE A 189 14.87 11.49 11.11
CA ILE A 189 14.52 12.23 12.32
C ILE A 189 13.00 12.11 12.45
N LEU A 190 12.53 11.27 13.38
CA LEU A 190 11.11 10.99 13.58
C LEU A 190 10.56 11.77 14.77
N LYS A 191 9.29 12.17 14.70
CA LYS A 191 8.63 12.89 15.79
C LYS A 191 8.52 12.01 17.04
N GLY A 192 8.94 12.54 18.18
CA GLY A 192 8.91 11.84 19.46
C GLY A 192 10.10 10.89 19.70
N PHE A 193 11.15 10.98 18.88
CA PHE A 193 12.42 10.28 19.08
C PHE A 193 13.55 11.28 19.23
N ASP A 194 14.41 11.09 20.24
CA ASP A 194 15.52 12.00 20.54
C ASP A 194 16.75 11.75 19.65
N GLU A 195 16.83 10.56 19.05
CA GLU A 195 17.97 10.13 18.22
C GLU A 195 17.50 9.74 16.81
N PRO A 196 18.35 9.93 15.77
CA PRO A 196 18.06 9.45 14.43
C PRO A 196 17.79 7.94 14.38
N ILE A 197 16.77 7.54 13.62
CA ILE A 197 16.27 6.18 13.54
C ILE A 197 16.78 5.47 12.28
N ASP A 198 17.26 4.24 12.46
CA ASP A 198 17.64 3.34 11.36
C ASP A 198 16.45 3.03 10.44
N ALA A 199 16.69 2.99 9.14
CA ALA A 199 15.74 2.43 8.16
C ALA A 199 16.25 1.09 7.62
N LEU A 200 15.36 0.10 7.56
CA LEU A 200 15.58 -1.18 6.91
C LEU A 200 15.15 -1.11 5.44
N ILE A 201 15.94 -1.73 4.58
CA ILE A 201 15.58 -1.97 3.19
C ILE A 201 15.11 -3.42 3.10
N TYR A 202 13.83 -3.61 2.81
CA TYR A 202 13.27 -4.94 2.58
C TYR A 202 13.26 -5.27 1.10
N GLY A 203 13.58 -6.52 0.77
CA GLY A 203 13.56 -7.05 -0.58
C GLY A 203 12.88 -8.41 -0.64
N ARG A 204 12.16 -8.69 -1.73
CA ARG A 204 11.60 -10.03 -1.97
C ARG A 204 11.42 -10.28 -3.46
N LYS A 205 11.79 -11.47 -3.94
CA LYS A 205 11.43 -11.92 -5.29
C LYS A 205 9.91 -12.11 -5.40
N LEU A 206 9.34 -11.68 -6.51
CA LEU A 206 7.93 -11.87 -6.83
C LEU A 206 7.81 -12.99 -7.87
N ASP A 207 7.05 -14.04 -7.55
CA ASP A 207 6.81 -15.16 -8.44
C ASP A 207 5.30 -15.44 -8.52
N VAL A 208 4.75 -15.44 -9.73
CA VAL A 208 3.32 -15.72 -9.95
C VAL A 208 2.97 -17.12 -9.44
N LYS A 209 3.90 -18.08 -9.52
CA LYS A 209 3.69 -19.48 -9.11
C LYS A 209 3.50 -19.66 -7.60
N GLU A 210 4.05 -18.76 -6.80
CA GLU A 210 3.85 -18.77 -5.34
C GLU A 210 2.42 -18.35 -4.96
N THR A 211 1.67 -17.77 -5.89
CA THR A 211 0.35 -17.17 -5.65
C THR A 211 -0.63 -17.53 -6.76
N ASP A 212 -0.61 -18.78 -7.25
CA ASP A 212 -1.38 -19.20 -8.44
C ASP A 212 -2.88 -18.92 -8.35
N THR A 213 -3.48 -18.99 -7.16
CA THR A 213 -4.88 -18.60 -6.95
C THR A 213 -5.00 -17.67 -5.75
N TRP A 214 -5.80 -16.60 -5.90
CA TRP A 214 -6.17 -15.76 -4.78
C TRP A 214 -6.99 -16.57 -3.78
N ARG A 215 -6.51 -16.64 -2.53
CA ARG A 215 -7.19 -17.30 -1.42
C ARG A 215 -6.83 -16.58 -0.13
N LEU A 216 -7.79 -15.86 0.46
CA LEU A 216 -7.67 -15.27 1.79
C LEU A 216 -8.93 -15.51 2.61
#